data_AF-A0A954LBP6-F1
#
_entry.id   AF-A0A954LBP6-F1
#
_cell.length_a   1.000
_cell.length_b   1.000
_cell.length_c   1.000
_cell.angle_alpha   90.00
_cell.angle_beta   90.00
_cell.angle_gamma   90.00
#
_symmetry.space_group_name_H-M   'P 1'
#
loop_
_entity.id
_entity.type
_entity.pdbx_description
1 polymer ?
#
loop_
_entity_poly.entity_id
_entity_poly.type
_entity_poly.pdbx_seq_one_letter_code
_entity_poly.pdbx_strand_id
1 'polypeptide(L)'
;FLTALTGTNVDEGMDYFIGRLNDEPDERDRQMIAFVIMDLANRVDRVPQALDAAAQYVSRMEETNGFSFTAFCVEHGRTDILERMARDNDNVIGVATALLLRGT
;
A
#
# COMPACT_ATOMS: atom_id res chain seq x y z
N PHE A 1 11.31 12.70 -2.75
CA PHE A 1 10.31 12.38 -3.79
C PHE A 1 10.89 12.46 -5.20
N LEU A 2 11.12 13.65 -5.78
CA LEU A 2 11.58 13.77 -7.17
C LEU A 2 12.92 13.08 -7.47
N THR A 3 13.88 13.15 -6.54
CA THR A 3 15.18 12.47 -6.67
C THR A 3 15.06 10.95 -6.64
N ALA A 4 14.16 10.41 -5.80
CA ALA A 4 13.88 8.98 -5.77
C ALA A 4 13.25 8.50 -7.08
N LEU A 5 12.40 9.31 -7.71
CA LEU A 5 11.84 9.02 -9.03
C LEU A 5 12.89 8.97 -10.15
N THR A 6 14.05 9.61 -9.97
CA THR A 6 15.18 9.48 -10.91
C THR A 6 16.10 8.31 -10.57
N GLY A 7 15.70 7.43 -9.64
CA GLY A 7 16.49 6.28 -9.20
C GLY A 7 17.60 6.62 -8.19
N THR A 8 17.68 7.87 -7.73
CA THR A 8 18.73 8.32 -6.80
C THR A 8 18.17 8.41 -5.39
N ASN A 9 18.87 7.84 -4.41
CA ASN A 9 18.47 7.83 -3.00
C ASN A 9 17.04 7.29 -2.80
N VAL A 10 16.70 6.22 -3.50
CA VAL A 10 15.36 5.59 -3.43
C VAL A 10 15.02 5.20 -2.00
N ASP A 11 15.92 4.51 -1.32
CA ASP A 11 15.66 4.00 0.03
C ASP A 11 15.51 5.14 1.06
N GLU A 12 16.38 6.16 1.02
CA GLU A 12 16.22 7.37 1.85
C GLU A 12 14.89 8.10 1.56
N GLY A 13 14.48 8.12 0.30
CA GLY A 13 13.20 8.70 -0.12
C GLY A 13 12.01 7.95 0.48
N MET A 14 12.07 6.61 0.49
CA MET A 14 11.06 5.77 1.12
C MET A 14 11.02 5.99 2.64
N ASP A 15 12.20 5.95 3.29
CA ASP A 15 12.32 6.11 4.74
C ASP A 15 11.81 7.47 5.22
N TYR A 16 12.03 8.53 4.44
CA TYR A 16 11.49 9.86 4.74
C TYR A 16 9.96 9.87 4.86
N PHE A 17 9.26 9.24 3.91
CA PHE A 17 7.80 9.20 3.93
C PHE A 17 7.27 8.24 4.98
N ILE A 18 7.95 7.10 5.20
CA ILE A 18 7.60 6.16 6.27
C ILE A 18 7.75 6.84 7.64
N GLY A 19 8.82 7.60 7.85
CA GLY A 19 9.01 8.42 9.06
C GLY A 19 7.86 9.40 9.24
N ARG A 20 7.50 10.14 8.19
CA ARG A 20 6.34 11.05 8.23
C ARG A 20 5.03 10.36 8.55
N LEU A 21 4.78 9.16 8.01
CA LEU A 21 3.58 8.39 8.30
C LEU A 21 3.48 8.05 9.79
N ASN A 22 4.60 7.72 10.42
CA ASN A 22 4.65 7.35 11.84
C ASN A 22 4.48 8.56 12.76
N ASP A 23 4.96 9.72 12.36
CA ASP A 23 4.92 10.95 13.15
C ASP A 23 3.59 11.72 13.01
N GLU A 24 2.76 11.39 12.01
CA GLU A 24 1.52 12.12 11.71
C GLU A 24 0.36 11.69 12.64
N PRO A 25 -0.19 12.58 13.47
CA PRO A 25 -1.32 12.27 14.34
C PRO A 25 -2.68 12.20 13.61
N ASP A 26 -2.89 12.97 12.53
CA ASP A 26 -4.18 13.00 11.84
C ASP A 26 -4.38 11.76 10.95
N GLU A 27 -5.53 11.12 11.08
CA GLU A 27 -5.81 9.87 10.37
C GLU A 27 -5.99 10.05 8.86
N ARG A 28 -6.56 11.17 8.42
CA ARG A 28 -6.75 11.45 6.99
C ARG A 28 -5.40 11.79 6.35
N ASP A 29 -4.56 12.53 7.05
CA ASP A 29 -3.21 12.84 6.57
C ASP A 29 -2.34 11.57 6.52
N ARG A 30 -2.44 10.66 7.51
CA ARG A 30 -1.80 9.33 7.42
C ARG A 30 -2.26 8.53 6.21
N GLN A 31 -3.56 8.51 5.91
CA GLN A 31 -4.09 7.85 4.71
C GLN A 31 -3.51 8.44 3.42
N MET A 32 -3.41 9.78 3.35
CA MET A 32 -2.79 10.46 2.20
C MET A 32 -1.30 10.12 2.08
N ILE A 33 -0.54 10.16 3.17
CA ILE A 33 0.89 9.80 3.18
C ILE A 33 1.07 8.35 2.76
N ALA A 34 0.25 7.45 3.28
CA ALA A 34 0.27 6.03 2.92
C ALA A 34 0.02 5.82 1.42
N PHE A 35 -0.93 6.54 0.83
CA PHE A 35 -1.14 6.52 -0.62
C PHE A 35 0.10 7.00 -1.40
N VAL A 36 0.75 8.09 -0.96
CA VAL A 36 1.99 8.58 -1.58
C VAL A 36 3.13 7.54 -1.49
N ILE A 37 3.23 6.82 -0.37
CA ILE A 37 4.20 5.72 -0.20
C ILE A 37 3.92 4.60 -1.22
N MET A 38 2.66 4.22 -1.42
CA MET A 38 2.27 3.20 -2.39
C MET A 38 2.62 3.63 -3.83
N ASP A 39 2.28 4.86 -4.23
CA ASP A 39 2.59 5.38 -5.57
C ASP A 39 4.09 5.48 -5.82
N LEU A 40 4.86 6.02 -4.86
CA LEU A 40 6.31 6.11 -4.98
C LEU A 40 6.93 4.72 -5.14
N ALA A 41 6.54 3.78 -4.25
CA ALA A 41 7.07 2.43 -4.24
C ALA A 41 6.79 1.66 -5.53
N ASN A 42 5.61 1.87 -6.13
CA ASN A 42 5.27 1.27 -7.42
C ASN A 42 6.21 1.75 -8.54
N ARG A 43 6.60 3.03 -8.52
CA ARG A 43 7.46 3.63 -9.55
C ARG A 43 8.95 3.31 -9.39
N VAL A 44 9.37 2.84 -8.22
CA VAL A 44 10.80 2.60 -7.88
C VAL A 44 11.08 1.16 -7.44
N ASP A 45 10.16 0.23 -7.74
CA ASP A 45 10.28 -1.20 -7.40
C ASP A 45 10.54 -1.47 -5.90
N ARG A 46 9.79 -0.80 -5.04
CA ARG A 46 9.83 -0.95 -3.56
C ARG A 46 8.50 -1.37 -2.94
N VAL A 47 7.64 -1.99 -3.73
CA VAL A 47 6.27 -2.37 -3.33
C VAL A 47 6.21 -3.20 -2.03
N PRO A 48 7.08 -4.21 -1.80
CA PRO A 48 7.05 -4.96 -0.54
C PRO A 48 7.24 -4.08 0.70
N GLN A 49 8.22 -3.16 0.66
CA GLN A 49 8.51 -2.23 1.74
C GLN A 49 7.31 -1.31 2.03
N ALA A 50 6.67 -0.79 0.98
CA ALA A 50 5.50 0.06 1.12
C ALA A 50 4.31 -0.67 1.72
N LEU A 51 4.02 -1.89 1.27
CA LEU A 51 2.90 -2.67 1.81
C LEU A 51 3.10 -2.99 3.29
N ASP A 52 4.33 -3.30 3.71
CA ASP A 52 4.62 -3.58 5.12
C ASP A 52 4.41 -2.33 6.01
N ALA A 53 4.76 -1.14 5.51
CA ALA A 53 4.61 0.11 6.27
C ALA A 53 3.17 0.68 6.23
N ALA A 54 2.51 0.60 5.08
CA ALA A 54 1.38 1.47 4.75
C ALA A 54 0.03 0.75 4.54
N ALA A 55 0.02 -0.59 4.39
CA ALA A 55 -1.19 -1.33 3.99
C ALA A 55 -2.40 -1.09 4.91
N GLN A 56 -2.18 -0.98 6.22
CA GLN A 56 -3.26 -0.75 7.19
C GLN A 56 -4.05 0.54 6.92
N TYR A 57 -3.39 1.57 6.37
CA TYR A 57 -4.01 2.86 6.11
C TYR A 57 -4.74 2.89 4.76
N VAL A 58 -4.19 2.23 3.74
CA VAL A 58 -4.75 2.24 2.37
C VAL A 58 -5.78 1.14 2.12
N SER A 59 -5.78 0.07 2.92
CA SER A 59 -6.69 -1.08 2.73
C SER A 59 -8.18 -0.75 2.91
N ARG A 60 -8.49 0.40 3.51
CA ARG A 60 -9.86 0.91 3.69
C ARG A 60 -10.25 1.98 2.68
N MET A 61 -9.34 2.40 1.79
CA MET A 61 -9.54 3.50 0.85
C MET A 61 -10.16 3.07 -0.49
N GLU A 62 -10.70 1.85 -0.57
CA GLU A 62 -11.28 1.33 -1.82
C GLU A 62 -12.22 2.37 -2.45
N GLU A 63 -11.96 2.65 -3.72
CA GLU A 63 -12.80 3.48 -4.61
C GLU A 63 -13.00 4.96 -4.21
N THR A 64 -12.32 5.50 -3.19
CA THR A 64 -12.48 6.93 -2.85
C THR A 64 -11.61 7.86 -3.71
N ASN A 65 -10.53 7.35 -4.33
CA ASN A 65 -9.56 8.15 -5.08
C ASN A 65 -9.02 7.47 -6.36
N GLY A 66 -9.74 6.49 -6.92
CA GLY A 66 -9.27 5.71 -8.08
C GLY A 66 -8.13 4.73 -7.78
N PHE A 67 -7.72 4.63 -6.51
CA PHE A 67 -6.85 3.57 -6.00
C PHE A 67 -7.71 2.37 -5.58
N SER A 68 -7.32 1.18 -6.03
CA SER A 68 -7.86 -0.07 -5.48
C SER A 68 -6.74 -0.85 -4.82
N PHE A 69 -6.87 -1.02 -3.51
CA PHE A 69 -5.90 -1.81 -2.73
C PHE A 69 -5.92 -3.28 -3.17
N THR A 70 -7.11 -3.79 -3.46
CA THR A 70 -7.30 -5.14 -4.00
C THR A 70 -6.55 -5.32 -5.32
N ALA A 71 -6.79 -4.45 -6.31
CA ALA A 71 -6.11 -4.54 -7.60
C ALA A 71 -4.59 -4.44 -7.45
N PHE A 72 -4.13 -3.50 -6.61
CA PHE A 72 -2.71 -3.31 -6.33
C PHE A 72 -2.05 -4.56 -5.75
N CYS A 73 -2.67 -5.20 -4.75
CA CYS A 73 -2.10 -6.42 -4.16
C CYS A 73 -2.07 -7.58 -5.17
N VAL A 74 -3.08 -7.69 -6.03
CA VAL A 74 -3.14 -8.72 -7.08
C VAL A 74 -2.04 -8.51 -8.12
N GLU A 75 -1.87 -7.28 -8.60
CA GLU A 75 -0.85 -6.92 -9.60
C GLU A 75 0.58 -7.29 -9.14
N HIS A 76 0.87 -7.10 -7.86
CA HIS A 76 2.18 -7.39 -7.29
C HIS A 76 2.29 -8.77 -6.63
N GLY A 77 1.30 -9.64 -6.79
CA GLY A 77 1.33 -11.00 -6.24
C GLY A 77 1.32 -11.07 -4.71
N ARG A 78 0.88 -10.01 -4.03
CA ARG A 78 0.82 -9.90 -2.56
C ARG A 78 -0.55 -10.31 -2.03
N THR A 79 -0.99 -11.51 -2.43
CA THR A 79 -2.26 -12.09 -2.00
C THR A 79 -2.29 -12.40 -0.50
N ASP A 80 -1.11 -12.61 0.11
CA ASP A 80 -0.92 -12.75 1.55
C ASP A 80 -1.39 -11.51 2.32
N ILE A 81 -0.98 -10.32 1.86
CA ILE A 81 -1.37 -9.06 2.47
C ILE A 81 -2.83 -8.74 2.17
N LEU A 82 -3.30 -9.01 0.95
CA LEU A 82 -4.71 -8.85 0.59
C LEU A 82 -5.61 -9.63 1.53
N GLU A 83 -5.34 -10.93 1.75
CA GLU A 83 -6.15 -11.77 2.62
C GLU A 83 -6.19 -11.21 4.04
N ARG A 84 -5.02 -10.87 4.61
CA ARG A 84 -4.91 -10.35 5.98
C ARG A 84 -5.73 -9.06 6.15
N MET A 85 -5.48 -8.06 5.31
CA MET A 85 -6.15 -6.77 5.43
C MET A 85 -7.64 -6.85 5.11
N ALA A 86 -8.04 -7.70 4.16
CA ALA A 86 -9.45 -7.90 3.85
C ALA A 86 -10.22 -8.55 5.02
N ARG A 87 -9.58 -9.47 5.77
CA ARG A 87 -10.16 -10.00 7.01
C ARG A 87 -10.28 -8.93 8.09
N ASP A 88 -9.23 -8.13 8.29
CA ASP A 88 -9.22 -7.07 9.31
C ASP A 88 -10.25 -5.95 9.03
N ASN A 89 -10.67 -5.80 7.76
CA ASN A 89 -11.61 -4.78 7.31
C ASN A 89 -13.02 -5.33 7.01
N ASP A 90 -13.31 -6.61 7.30
CA ASP A 90 -14.56 -7.27 6.91
C ASP A 90 -14.89 -7.15 5.40
N ASN A 91 -13.86 -7.03 4.55
CA ASN A 91 -13.99 -6.96 3.11
C ASN A 91 -14.14 -8.35 2.49
N VAL A 92 -15.38 -8.83 2.40
CA VAL A 92 -15.72 -10.16 1.86
C VAL A 92 -15.21 -10.35 0.43
N ILE A 93 -15.25 -9.31 -0.40
CA ILE A 93 -14.79 -9.37 -1.81
C ILE A 93 -13.27 -9.57 -1.86
N GLY A 94 -12.52 -8.84 -1.02
CA GLY A 94 -11.06 -8.99 -0.90
C GLY A 94 -10.65 -10.39 -0.43
N VAL A 95 -11.35 -10.95 0.56
CA VAL A 95 -11.10 -12.33 1.04
C VAL A 95 -11.37 -13.35 -0.06
N ALA A 96 -12.52 -13.25 -0.74
CA ALA A 96 -12.87 -14.17 -1.83
C ALA A 96 -11.84 -14.11 -2.97
N THR A 97 -11.39 -12.91 -3.32
CA THR A 97 -10.34 -12.69 -4.35
C THR A 97 -9.03 -13.37 -3.97
N ALA A 98 -8.56 -13.19 -2.73
CA ALA A 98 -7.34 -13.82 -2.26
C ALA A 98 -7.43 -15.36 -2.26
N LEU A 99 -8.57 -15.93 -1.84
CA LEU A 99 -8.77 -17.38 -1.81
C LEU A 99 -8.79 -18.00 -3.22
N LEU A 100 -9.45 -17.36 -4.18
CA LEU A 100 -9.49 -17.83 -5.56
C LEU A 100 -8.10 -17.87 -6.19
N LEU A 101 -7.30 -16.82 -5.99
CA LEU A 101 -5.95 -16.72 -6.54
C LEU A 101 -4.93 -17.65 -5.86
N ARG A 102 -5.20 -18.13 -4.64
CA ARG A 102 -4.38 -19.15 -3.97
C ARG A 102 -4.64 -20.56 -4.48
N GLY A 103 -5.82 -20.81 -5.06
CA GLY A 103 -6.22 -22.12 -5.55
C GLY A 103 -5.81 -22.42 -6.99
N THR A 104 -5.24 -21.44 -7.70
CA THR A 104 -4.69 -21.55 -9.06
C THR A 104 -3.19 -21.69 -9.04
#